data_AF-A0A3S0FYC8-F1
#
_entry.id   AF-A0A3S0FYC8-F1
#
_cell.length_a   1.000
_cell.length_b   1.000
_cell.length_c   1.000
_cell.angle_alpha   90.00
_cell.angle_beta   90.00
_cell.angle_gamma   90.00
#
_symmetry.space_group_name_H-M   'P 1'
#
loop_
_entity.id
_entity.type
_entity.pdbx_description
1 polymer ?
#
loop_
_entity_poly.entity_id
_entity_poly.type
_entity_poly.pdbx_seq_one_letter_code
_entity_poly.pdbx_strand_id
1 'polypeptide(L)'
;MESDAIFEEMATKMLTTMVTVEKLKRDAEKAFNDHDYQISVDKLKEAAGIVESQPGTAARIELASILLPLSTVFRTVGDTSECEKLYKQIISLCTQPLEKSAEAKFGSSQVDSFMEQMMPGMEDMLVEAHYATTMNILSICAENYQKLLTESGRNEEAEALKEQLKSYLA
;
A
#
# COMPACT_ATOMS: atom_id res chain seq x y z
N MET A 1 -33.01 12.67 -3.18
CA MET A 1 -33.65 11.50 -2.54
C MET A 1 -33.00 10.19 -2.95
N GLU A 2 -33.09 9.70 -4.20
CA GLU A 2 -32.37 8.46 -4.58
C GLU A 2 -30.83 8.61 -4.61
N SER A 3 -30.34 9.79 -5.00
CA SER A 3 -28.90 10.12 -5.00
C SER A 3 -28.28 10.15 -3.61
N ASP A 4 -29.04 10.52 -2.57
CA ASP A 4 -28.53 10.66 -1.20
C ASP A 4 -28.37 9.29 -0.53
N ALA A 5 -29.26 8.34 -0.83
CA ALA A 5 -29.19 6.98 -0.31
C ALA A 5 -28.03 6.17 -0.90
N ILE A 6 -27.77 6.31 -2.20
CA ILE A 6 -26.61 5.68 -2.87
C ILE A 6 -25.30 6.25 -2.30
N PHE A 7 -25.28 7.56 -2.03
CA PHE A 7 -24.15 8.25 -1.44
C PHE A 7 -23.83 7.77 -0.02
N GLU A 8 -24.83 7.69 0.87
CA GLU A 8 -24.65 7.19 2.24
C GLU A 8 -24.18 5.72 2.26
N GLU A 9 -24.71 4.87 1.37
CA GLU A 9 -24.32 3.47 1.28
C GLU A 9 -22.85 3.32 0.87
N MET A 10 -22.39 4.13 -0.10
CA MET A 10 -21.02 4.10 -0.59
C MET A 10 -20.03 4.58 0.47
N ALA A 11 -20.32 5.70 1.14
CA ALA A 11 -19.50 6.22 2.23
C ALA A 11 -19.39 5.21 3.39
N THR A 12 -20.50 4.56 3.74
CA THR A 12 -20.54 3.53 4.79
C THR A 12 -19.70 2.32 4.41
N LYS A 13 -19.78 1.83 3.17
CA LYS A 13 -18.96 0.72 2.67
C LYS A 13 -17.47 1.05 2.68
N MET A 14 -17.10 2.26 2.23
CA MET A 14 -15.71 2.72 2.22
C MET A 14 -15.15 2.80 3.65
N LEU A 15 -15.87 3.44 4.57
CA LEU A 15 -15.47 3.57 5.97
C LEU A 15 -15.34 2.20 6.65
N THR A 16 -16.33 1.31 6.45
CA THR A 16 -16.30 -0.05 7.01
C THR A 16 -15.08 -0.82 6.51
N THR A 17 -14.74 -0.66 5.23
CA THR A 17 -13.59 -1.34 4.65
C THR A 17 -12.28 -0.82 5.23
N MET A 18 -12.10 0.51 5.31
CA MET A 18 -10.92 1.12 5.93
C MET A 18 -10.73 0.69 7.38
N VAL A 19 -11.79 0.71 8.18
CA VAL A 19 -11.76 0.29 9.59
C VAL A 19 -11.38 -1.19 9.72
N THR A 20 -11.89 -2.03 8.83
CA THR A 20 -11.58 -3.47 8.83
C THR A 20 -10.12 -3.73 8.50
N VAL A 21 -9.59 -3.10 7.44
CA VAL A 21 -8.19 -3.23 7.03
C VAL A 21 -7.25 -2.75 8.13
N GLU A 22 -7.53 -1.59 8.74
CA GLU A 22 -6.74 -1.05 9.85
C GLU A 22 -6.75 -1.98 11.08
N LYS A 23 -7.90 -2.58 11.39
CA LYS A 23 -7.98 -3.56 12.48
C LYS A 23 -7.12 -4.80 12.16
N LEU A 24 -7.21 -5.33 10.95
CA LEU A 24 -6.40 -6.49 10.53
C LEU A 24 -4.90 -6.20 10.62
N LYS A 25 -4.46 -5.01 10.21
CA LYS A 25 -3.05 -4.58 10.32
C LYS A 25 -2.59 -4.53 11.79
N ARG A 26 -3.40 -3.96 12.69
CA ARG A 26 -3.09 -3.91 14.14
C ARG A 26 -3.06 -5.30 14.76
N ASP A 27 -4.01 -6.16 14.42
CA ASP A 27 -4.06 -7.54 14.90
C ASP A 27 -2.83 -8.34 14.40
N ALA A 28 -2.41 -8.10 13.15
CA ALA A 28 -1.20 -8.71 12.58
C ALA A 28 0.10 -8.23 13.25
N GLU A 29 0.20 -6.94 13.56
CA GLU A 29 1.34 -6.37 14.28
C GLU A 29 1.42 -6.94 15.69
N LYS A 30 0.28 -7.02 16.38
CA LYS A 30 0.21 -7.66 17.70
C LYS A 30 0.68 -9.12 17.63
N ALA A 31 0.16 -9.89 16.68
CA ALA A 31 0.54 -11.28 16.49
C ALA A 31 2.05 -11.43 16.19
N PHE A 32 2.62 -10.55 15.36
CA PHE A 32 4.06 -10.52 15.10
C PHE A 32 4.89 -10.28 16.37
N ASN A 33 4.46 -9.32 17.21
CA ASN A 33 5.11 -9.01 18.49
C ASN A 33 4.98 -10.15 19.50
N ASP A 34 3.89 -10.92 19.43
CA ASP A 34 3.66 -12.13 20.22
C ASP A 34 4.39 -13.38 19.64
N HIS A 35 5.19 -13.21 18.59
CA HIS A 35 5.87 -14.26 17.82
C HIS A 35 4.92 -15.29 17.15
N ASP A 36 3.63 -14.96 17.03
CA ASP A 36 2.66 -15.72 16.25
C ASP A 36 2.67 -15.28 14.79
N TYR A 37 3.74 -15.71 14.10
CA TYR A 37 3.99 -15.32 12.71
C TYR A 37 2.92 -15.83 11.75
N GLN A 38 2.30 -16.98 12.02
CA GLN A 38 1.25 -17.51 11.16
C GLN A 38 -0.01 -16.63 11.23
N ILE A 39 -0.45 -16.25 12.43
CA ILE A 39 -1.58 -15.33 12.58
C ILE A 39 -1.26 -13.98 11.92
N SER A 40 -0.04 -13.47 12.06
CA SER A 40 0.38 -12.22 11.40
C SER A 40 0.28 -12.32 9.88
N VAL A 41 0.78 -13.41 9.27
CA VAL A 41 0.65 -13.68 7.83
C VAL A 41 -0.81 -13.75 7.40
N ASP A 42 -1.63 -14.51 8.12
CA ASP A 42 -3.04 -14.71 7.76
C ASP A 42 -3.81 -13.38 7.77
N LYS A 43 -3.56 -12.55 8.77
CA LYS A 43 -4.19 -11.22 8.91
C LYS A 43 -3.75 -10.24 7.83
N LEU A 44 -2.46 -10.22 7.48
CA LEU A 44 -1.96 -9.36 6.41
C LEU A 44 -2.45 -9.82 5.03
N LYS A 45 -2.56 -11.13 4.79
CA LYS A 45 -3.16 -11.66 3.56
C LYS A 45 -4.65 -11.34 3.47
N GLU A 46 -5.38 -11.43 4.59
CA GLU A 46 -6.78 -11.02 4.68
C GLU A 46 -6.94 -9.52 4.33
N ALA A 47 -6.10 -8.66 4.90
CA ALA A 47 -6.09 -7.22 4.60
C ALA A 47 -5.75 -6.94 3.13
N ALA A 48 -4.72 -7.60 2.59
CA ALA A 48 -4.31 -7.45 1.20
C ALA A 48 -5.43 -7.84 0.22
N GLY A 49 -6.12 -8.95 0.47
CA GLY A 49 -7.21 -9.41 -0.39
C GLY A 49 -8.40 -8.45 -0.43
N ILE A 50 -8.67 -7.73 0.66
CA ILE A 50 -9.69 -6.67 0.69
C ILE A 50 -9.28 -5.50 -0.21
N VAL A 51 -8.02 -5.05 -0.09
CA VAL A 51 -7.52 -3.86 -0.79
C VAL A 51 -7.23 -4.12 -2.26
N GLU A 52 -6.72 -5.30 -2.62
CA GLU A 52 -6.37 -5.68 -4.00
C GLU A 52 -7.58 -5.64 -4.95
N SER A 53 -8.79 -5.85 -4.42
CA SER A 53 -10.04 -5.75 -5.18
C SER A 53 -10.45 -4.31 -5.53
N GLN A 54 -9.79 -3.30 -4.94
CA GLN A 54 -10.17 -1.90 -5.07
C GLN A 54 -9.36 -1.18 -6.16
N PRO A 55 -10.00 -0.32 -6.96
CA PRO A 55 -9.30 0.47 -7.97
C PRO A 55 -8.63 1.72 -7.36
N GLY A 56 -7.62 2.23 -8.05
CA GLY A 56 -7.07 3.57 -7.84
C GLY A 56 -5.81 3.63 -6.98
N THR A 57 -5.18 4.81 -6.99
CA THR A 57 -3.89 5.09 -6.36
C THR A 57 -3.90 4.80 -4.84
N ALA A 58 -4.97 5.16 -4.13
CA ALA A 58 -5.06 4.94 -2.68
C ALA A 58 -5.03 3.44 -2.32
N ALA A 59 -5.79 2.61 -3.04
CA ALA A 59 -5.77 1.16 -2.85
C ALA A 59 -4.40 0.56 -3.18
N ARG A 60 -3.74 1.05 -4.23
CA ARG A 60 -2.38 0.62 -4.60
C ARG A 60 -1.36 0.91 -3.50
N ILE A 61 -1.40 2.12 -2.92
CA ILE A 61 -0.51 2.53 -1.84
C ILE A 61 -0.81 1.75 -0.56
N GLU A 62 -2.08 1.55 -0.25
CA GLU A 62 -2.48 0.77 0.92
C GLU A 62 -2.09 -0.71 0.77
N LEU A 63 -2.17 -1.28 -0.43
CA LEU A 63 -1.65 -2.62 -0.69
C LEU A 63 -0.15 -2.66 -0.43
N ALA A 64 0.63 -1.70 -0.93
CA ALA A 64 2.06 -1.63 -0.66
C ALA A 64 2.37 -1.49 0.85
N SER A 65 1.53 -0.75 1.60
CA SER A 65 1.64 -0.57 3.05
C SER A 65 1.39 -1.87 3.83
N ILE A 66 0.57 -2.78 3.29
CA ILE A 66 0.29 -4.12 3.85
C ILE A 66 1.37 -5.14 3.46
N LEU A 67 1.87 -5.09 2.22
CA LEU A 67 2.87 -6.06 1.75
C LEU A 67 4.23 -5.88 2.44
N LEU A 68 4.58 -4.67 2.86
CA LEU A 68 5.85 -4.37 3.54
C LEU A 68 6.01 -5.08 4.91
N PRO A 69 5.03 -5.00 5.84
CA PRO A 69 5.10 -5.81 7.06
C PRO A 69 5.01 -7.31 6.73
N LEU A 70 4.25 -7.73 5.71
CA LEU A 70 4.17 -9.14 5.33
C LEU A 70 5.54 -9.69 4.87
N SER A 71 6.30 -8.92 4.10
CA SER A 71 7.66 -9.30 3.70
C SER A 71 8.61 -9.37 4.90
N THR A 72 8.40 -8.52 5.90
CA THR A 72 9.13 -8.58 7.18
C THR A 72 8.83 -9.88 7.93
N VAL A 73 7.57 -10.31 8.00
CA VAL A 73 7.21 -11.59 8.63
C VAL A 73 7.90 -12.75 7.93
N PHE A 74 7.83 -12.81 6.59
CA PHE A 74 8.49 -13.86 5.81
C PHE A 74 10.01 -13.88 6.00
N ARG A 75 10.65 -12.71 6.04
CA ARG A 75 12.09 -12.61 6.35
C ARG A 75 12.41 -13.17 7.74
N THR A 76 11.60 -12.84 8.74
CA THR A 76 11.80 -13.30 10.13
C THR A 76 11.70 -14.81 10.26
N VAL A 77 10.79 -15.45 9.53
CA VAL A 77 10.65 -16.92 9.53
C VAL A 77 11.62 -17.62 8.56
N GLY A 78 12.47 -16.87 7.87
CA GLY A 78 13.50 -17.39 6.97
C GLY A 78 13.03 -17.69 5.54
N ASP A 79 11.80 -17.34 5.17
CA ASP A 79 11.29 -17.47 3.80
C ASP A 79 11.73 -16.28 2.95
N THR A 80 13.00 -16.30 2.54
CA THR A 80 13.59 -15.24 1.71
C THR A 80 13.02 -15.20 0.30
N SER A 81 12.43 -16.30 -0.20
CA SER A 81 11.81 -16.36 -1.52
C SER A 81 10.52 -15.56 -1.56
N GLU A 82 9.62 -15.77 -0.61
CA GLU A 82 8.39 -14.98 -0.50
C GLU A 82 8.69 -13.52 -0.17
N CYS A 83 9.67 -13.27 0.71
CA CYS A 83 10.14 -11.92 1.00
C CYS A 83 10.58 -11.15 -0.27
N GLU A 84 11.40 -11.77 -1.12
CA GLU A 84 11.86 -11.16 -2.37
C GLU A 84 10.72 -10.91 -3.37
N LYS A 85 9.76 -11.83 -3.49
CA LYS A 85 8.58 -11.63 -4.35
C LYS A 85 7.79 -10.39 -3.92
N LEU A 86 7.60 -10.23 -2.62
CA LEU A 86 6.88 -9.09 -2.06
C LEU A 86 7.62 -7.77 -2.27
N TYR A 87 8.95 -7.72 -2.11
CA TYR A 87 9.70 -6.51 -2.41
C TYR A 87 9.56 -6.08 -3.87
N LYS A 88 9.63 -7.03 -4.82
CA LYS A 88 9.41 -6.74 -6.24
C LYS A 88 8.01 -6.20 -6.50
N GLN A 89 7.00 -6.76 -5.83
CA GLN A 89 5.62 -6.29 -5.95
C GLN A 89 5.46 -4.87 -5.37
N ILE A 90 6.00 -4.59 -4.18
CA ILE A 90 5.97 -3.26 -3.55
C ILE A 90 6.64 -2.22 -4.47
N ILE A 91 7.82 -2.51 -5.00
CA ILE A 91 8.51 -1.61 -5.95
C ILE A 91 7.64 -1.35 -7.17
N SER A 92 7.01 -2.38 -7.75
CA SER A 92 6.11 -2.21 -8.89
C SER A 92 4.92 -1.31 -8.55
N LEU A 93 4.30 -1.47 -7.38
CA LEU A 93 3.18 -0.65 -6.94
C LEU A 93 3.60 0.82 -6.70
N CYS A 94 4.76 1.06 -6.10
CA CYS A 94 5.25 2.38 -5.72
C CYS A 94 5.89 3.17 -6.88
N THR A 95 6.37 2.49 -7.93
CA THR A 95 7.00 3.12 -9.09
C THR A 95 6.05 3.34 -10.27
N GLN A 96 4.84 2.79 -10.20
CA GLN A 96 3.77 3.16 -11.12
C GLN A 96 3.44 4.65 -10.98
N PRO A 97 3.16 5.36 -12.09
CA PRO A 97 2.70 6.74 -12.04
C PRO A 97 1.55 6.88 -11.04
N LEU A 98 1.64 7.88 -10.15
CA LEU A 98 0.50 8.29 -9.35
C LEU A 98 -0.55 8.80 -10.34
N GLU A 99 -1.63 8.05 -10.50
CA GLU A 99 -2.76 8.56 -11.25
C GLU A 99 -3.32 9.74 -10.47
N LYS A 100 -3.48 10.89 -11.14
CA LYS A 100 -4.38 11.95 -10.65
C LYS A 100 -5.78 11.33 -10.62
N SER A 101 -6.24 10.87 -9.46
CA SER A 101 -7.60 10.35 -9.28
C SER A 101 -8.57 11.53 -9.34
N ALA A 102 -9.61 11.56 -10.19
CA ALA A 102 -10.83 10.78 -9.99
C ALA A 102 -11.64 10.41 -11.27
N GLU A 103 -11.08 10.52 -12.48
CA GLU A 103 -11.90 10.53 -13.70
C GLU A 103 -12.37 9.15 -14.21
N ALA A 104 -11.76 8.04 -13.79
CA ALA A 104 -11.84 6.80 -14.55
C ALA A 104 -13.05 5.87 -14.29
N LYS A 105 -13.92 6.11 -13.29
CA LYS A 105 -15.04 5.17 -13.02
C LYS A 105 -16.40 5.74 -12.59
N PHE A 106 -16.49 6.98 -12.10
CA PHE A 106 -17.74 7.45 -11.48
C PHE A 106 -18.50 8.51 -12.26
N GLY A 107 -17.97 8.96 -13.40
CA GLY A 107 -18.48 10.15 -14.10
C GLY A 107 -18.15 11.40 -13.27
N SER A 108 -17.36 12.30 -13.87
CA SER A 108 -16.78 13.48 -13.21
C SER A 108 -17.78 14.28 -12.37
N SER A 109 -19.03 14.43 -12.82
CA SER A 109 -19.95 15.39 -12.21
C SER A 109 -20.43 15.10 -10.79
N GLN A 110 -20.38 13.86 -10.29
CA GLN A 110 -20.89 13.53 -8.93
C GLN A 110 -19.80 13.45 -7.85
N VAL A 111 -18.60 12.98 -8.21
CA VAL A 111 -17.45 12.91 -7.28
C VAL A 111 -16.77 14.27 -7.15
N ASP A 112 -16.66 15.03 -8.24
CA ASP A 112 -16.08 16.38 -8.23
C ASP A 112 -16.95 17.31 -7.38
N SER A 113 -18.29 17.22 -7.52
CA SER A 113 -19.22 17.98 -6.68
C SER A 113 -19.13 17.62 -5.18
N PHE A 114 -18.74 16.40 -4.82
CA PHE A 114 -18.57 15.99 -3.42
C PHE A 114 -17.24 16.51 -2.84
N MET A 115 -16.16 16.37 -3.59
CA MET A 115 -14.81 16.79 -3.16
C MET A 115 -14.67 18.32 -3.17
N GLU A 116 -15.21 19.00 -4.19
CA GLU A 116 -15.20 20.47 -4.30
C GLU A 116 -16.06 21.14 -3.21
N GLN A 117 -17.21 20.55 -2.84
CA GLN A 117 -18.10 21.15 -1.84
C GLN A 117 -17.68 20.89 -0.39
N MET A 118 -17.10 19.72 -0.09
CA MET A 118 -16.75 19.37 1.28
C MET A 118 -15.40 19.94 1.69
N MET A 119 -14.36 19.88 0.84
CA MET A 119 -12.99 20.27 1.22
C MET A 119 -12.18 20.78 0.01
N PRO A 120 -12.39 22.02 -0.45
CA PRO A 120 -11.56 22.62 -1.49
C PRO A 120 -10.08 22.66 -1.05
N GLY A 121 -9.18 22.11 -1.88
CA GLY A 121 -7.73 22.03 -1.62
C GLY A 121 -7.24 20.71 -0.99
N MET A 122 -8.14 19.75 -0.72
CA MET A 122 -7.74 18.42 -0.23
C MET A 122 -7.06 17.55 -1.28
N GLU A 123 -7.34 17.75 -2.57
CA GLU A 123 -6.77 16.91 -3.62
C GLU A 123 -5.25 17.01 -3.66
N ASP A 124 -4.72 18.23 -3.60
CA ASP A 124 -3.27 18.46 -3.53
C ASP A 124 -2.67 17.88 -2.24
N MET A 125 -3.33 18.07 -1.09
CA MET A 125 -2.89 17.51 0.19
C MET A 125 -2.92 15.98 0.20
N LEU A 126 -3.93 15.35 -0.41
CA LEU A 126 -4.05 13.91 -0.55
C LEU A 126 -2.99 13.36 -1.50
N VAL A 127 -2.71 14.05 -2.61
CA VAL A 127 -1.63 13.69 -3.53
C VAL A 127 -0.27 13.79 -2.84
N GLU A 128 -0.02 14.86 -2.08
CA GLU A 128 1.21 15.02 -1.28
C GLU A 128 1.33 13.93 -0.22
N ALA A 129 0.26 13.63 0.53
CA ALA A 129 0.25 12.58 1.54
C ALA A 129 0.48 11.19 0.93
N HIS A 130 -0.15 10.90 -0.21
CA HIS A 130 0.05 9.68 -0.97
C HIS A 130 1.48 9.57 -1.50
N TYR A 131 2.05 10.67 -2.03
CA TYR A 131 3.43 10.71 -2.49
C TYR A 131 4.40 10.45 -1.34
N ALA A 132 4.24 11.15 -0.21
CA ALA A 132 5.07 10.96 0.98
C ALA A 132 5.02 9.52 1.51
N THR A 133 3.81 8.95 1.59
CA THR A 133 3.61 7.55 2.01
C THR A 133 4.26 6.57 1.04
N THR A 134 4.10 6.80 -0.27
CA THR A 134 4.70 5.98 -1.33
C THR A 134 6.22 5.99 -1.24
N MET A 135 6.82 7.18 -1.09
CA MET A 135 8.27 7.32 -0.97
C MET A 135 8.80 6.66 0.29
N ASN A 136 8.11 6.81 1.43
CA ASN A 136 8.52 6.13 2.67
C ASN A 136 8.51 4.61 2.53
N ILE A 137 7.44 4.03 1.96
CA ILE A 137 7.35 2.58 1.71
C ILE A 137 8.45 2.13 0.75
N LEU A 138 8.68 2.88 -0.33
CA LEU A 138 9.70 2.55 -1.33
C LEU A 138 11.10 2.59 -0.73
N SER A 139 11.42 3.59 0.09
CA SER A 139 12.72 3.69 0.79
C SER A 139 12.96 2.48 1.68
N ILE A 140 12.02 2.15 2.57
CA ILE A 140 12.16 1.01 3.49
C ILE A 140 12.27 -0.31 2.72
N CYS A 141 11.45 -0.49 1.68
CA CYS A 141 11.48 -1.65 0.82
C CYS A 141 12.84 -1.78 0.10
N ALA A 142 13.36 -0.68 -0.45
CA ALA A 142 14.62 -0.65 -1.17
C ALA A 142 15.79 -1.02 -0.25
N GLU A 143 15.86 -0.43 0.95
CA GLU A 143 16.89 -0.72 1.95
C GLU A 143 16.87 -2.20 2.35
N ASN A 144 15.69 -2.73 2.68
CA ASN A 144 15.55 -4.12 3.10
C ASN A 144 15.85 -5.11 1.97
N TYR A 145 15.46 -4.80 0.73
CA TYR A 145 15.72 -5.66 -0.40
C TYR A 145 17.20 -5.64 -0.80
N GLN A 146 17.86 -4.48 -0.80
CA GLN A 146 19.31 -4.38 -0.98
C GLN A 146 20.05 -5.21 0.07
N LYS A 147 19.65 -5.10 1.34
CA LYS A 147 20.23 -5.89 2.42
C LYS A 147 20.06 -7.39 2.18
N LEU A 148 18.86 -7.85 1.79
CA LEU A 148 18.61 -9.26 1.47
C LEU A 148 19.51 -9.77 0.33
N LEU A 149 19.70 -8.96 -0.71
CA LEU A 149 20.56 -9.28 -1.85
C LEU A 149 22.03 -9.40 -1.42
N THR A 150 22.53 -8.42 -0.66
CA THR A 150 23.91 -8.43 -0.13
C THR A 150 24.16 -9.61 0.82
N GLU A 151 23.22 -9.90 1.73
CA GLU A 151 23.28 -11.06 2.64
C GLU A 151 23.33 -12.39 1.87
N SER A 152 22.76 -12.42 0.66
CA SER A 152 22.78 -13.57 -0.24
C SER A 152 23.96 -13.60 -1.23
N GLY A 153 24.89 -12.65 -1.13
CA GLY A 153 26.04 -12.51 -2.04
C GLY A 153 25.73 -11.93 -3.41
N ARG A 154 24.50 -11.42 -3.64
CA ARG A 154 24.01 -10.86 -4.90
C ARG A 154 24.29 -9.35 -5.00
N ASN A 155 25.55 -8.95 -4.80
CA ASN A 155 25.94 -7.54 -4.72
C ASN A 155 25.70 -6.74 -6.01
N GLU A 156 25.87 -7.36 -7.18
CA GLU A 156 25.60 -6.71 -8.47
C GLU A 156 24.12 -6.34 -8.62
N GLU A 157 23.22 -7.21 -8.15
CA GLU A 157 21.78 -6.95 -8.17
C GLU A 157 21.39 -5.87 -7.16
N ALA A 158 22.06 -5.81 -6.00
CA ALA A 158 21.84 -4.77 -5.00
C ALA A 158 22.21 -3.38 -5.56
N GLU A 159 23.34 -3.26 -6.26
CA GLU A 159 23.74 -2.00 -6.91
C GLU A 159 22.84 -1.65 -8.09
N ALA A 160 22.42 -2.63 -8.89
CA ALA A 160 21.47 -2.42 -9.97
C ALA A 160 20.12 -1.89 -9.46
N LEU A 161 19.62 -2.45 -8.35
CA LEU A 161 18.41 -1.98 -7.68
C LEU A 161 18.54 -0.52 -7.20
N LYS A 162 19.69 -0.18 -6.61
CA LYS A 162 19.97 1.19 -6.15
C LYS A 162 19.97 2.19 -7.30
N GLU A 163 20.63 1.87 -8.41
CA GLU A 163 20.62 2.74 -9.59
C GLU A 163 19.23 2.82 -10.25
N GLN A 164 18.47 1.72 -10.28
CA GLN A 164 17.08 1.72 -10.77
C GLN A 164 16.18 2.67 -9.96
N LEU A 165 16.32 2.70 -8.64
CA LEU A 165 15.45 3.48 -7.75
C LEU A 165 15.94 4.91 -7.49
N LYS A 166 17.12 5.27 -8.02
CA LYS A 166 17.76 6.56 -7.78
C LYS A 166 16.91 7.76 -8.17
N SER A 167 16.17 7.70 -9.27
CA SER A 167 15.29 8.79 -9.70
C SER A 167 14.05 8.97 -8.82
N TYR A 168 13.73 7.98 -7.98
CA TYR A 168 12.57 8.00 -7.09
C TYR A 168 12.95 8.41 -5.66
N LEU A 169 14.19 8.14 -5.24
CA LEU A 169 14.66 8.30 -3.86
C LEU A 169 15.71 9.41 -3.67
N ALA A 170 16.01 10.19 -4.71
CA ALA A 170 16.96 11.32 -4.66
C ALA A 170 16.29 12.62 -4.22
#